data_AF-A0A8X6IH47-F1
#
_entry.id   AF-A0A8X6IH47-F1
#
_cell.length_a   1.000
_cell.length_b   1.000
_cell.length_c   1.000
_cell.angle_alpha   90.00
_cell.angle_beta   90.00
_cell.angle_gamma   90.00
#
_symmetry.space_group_name_H-M   'P 1'
#
loop_
_entity.id
_entity.type
_entity.pdbx_description
1 polymer ?
#
loop_
_entity_poly.entity_id
_entity_poly.type
_entity_poly.pdbx_seq_one_letter_code
_entity_poly.pdbx_strand_id
1 'polypeptide(L)'
;MAPSQVTREVEPQIFKKIYGFLEKNQKVILNKGDLVRISKANKTFRRGYLPGWSDEVFRVTKVYFSHPTTFELQDLKSEAIKGRFYAEELQKISKRSDDYWRIEKVLKTKGIGRKKEYYVKWQGFDERFNSWVKEAWMRTKLARPIILTGAWEVGLSEIFVPRTWFNIGNHNNKYSITYEETKIIEKDYAEYDIGVKIEQGTADADVIEEINQSIEEKCGHFVAFSLDRKNINVHIAPNYELHLTAANAPRLLTMLNLPREDRIIRMSESFVFRKPSKTNRDNHLKIIARNLKRHFIIRTTRFNHKYTDLENMHHELFQHINFNLMQTGIGGAADFIFDFKVNKIEITVQKNVELKLRLLYAPLFMRMLSLTKDIVLKGKSMHVLQKIDRPPLNEYFRDGLKDLLGLKQSTLHGGTHISDYQLELDGGITEIYVYTDIIESHFVGDTIAPLLRIIPVMSTKEDQIVINYQRPLYFPLRQNYIDCIEVELKSSSGDGIIFTSGKSLLVLSFRRRIV
;
A
#
# COMPACT_ATOMS: atom_id res chain seq x y z
N MET A 1 63.55 44.80 33.45
CA MET A 1 63.61 46.27 33.50
C MET A 1 62.67 46.70 34.60
N ALA A 2 63.14 47.49 35.56
CA ALA A 2 62.26 47.97 36.62
C ALA A 2 61.26 49.00 36.04
N PRO A 3 60.03 49.13 36.57
CA PRO A 3 59.04 50.08 36.05
C PRO A 3 59.54 51.53 35.98
N SER A 4 60.44 51.92 36.88
CA SER A 4 61.08 53.24 36.93
C SER A 4 62.06 53.53 35.78
N GLN A 5 62.44 52.51 35.01
CA GLN A 5 63.40 52.61 33.89
C GLN A 5 62.71 52.63 32.52
N VAL A 6 61.37 52.67 32.49
CA VAL A 6 60.59 52.68 31.25
C VAL A 6 60.40 54.10 30.74
N THR A 7 61.08 54.46 29.64
CA THR A 7 60.93 55.74 28.93
C THR A 7 60.19 55.54 27.59
N ARG A 8 59.67 56.62 26.99
CA ARG A 8 58.94 56.56 25.69
C ARG A 8 59.78 55.97 24.55
N GLU A 9 61.10 56.12 24.61
CA GLU A 9 62.03 55.58 23.60
C GLU A 9 62.21 54.06 23.73
N VAL A 10 62.01 53.53 24.94
CA VAL A 10 62.19 52.12 25.28
C VAL A 10 60.86 51.35 25.18
N GLU A 11 59.73 52.07 25.17
CA GLU A 11 58.37 51.55 24.98
C GLU A 11 58.23 50.59 23.78
N PRO A 12 58.77 50.88 22.57
CA PRO A 12 58.65 49.97 21.42
C PRO A 12 59.40 48.65 21.63
N GLN A 13 60.53 48.68 22.35
CA GLN A 13 61.32 47.49 22.66
C GLN A 13 60.65 46.64 23.74
N ILE A 14 60.05 47.28 24.75
CA ILE A 14 59.25 46.60 25.78
C ILE A 14 58.01 45.98 25.15
N PHE A 15 57.29 46.72 24.31
CA PHE A 15 56.13 46.21 23.59
C PHE A 15 56.50 45.01 22.73
N LYS A 16 57.61 45.08 21.98
CA LYS A 16 58.13 43.96 21.17
C LYS A 16 58.66 42.79 22.02
N LYS A 17 59.04 43.01 23.28
CA LYS A 17 59.50 41.94 24.18
C LYS A 17 58.34 41.25 24.91
N ILE A 18 57.29 42.01 25.26
CA ILE A 18 56.11 41.51 25.97
C ILE A 18 55.11 40.88 25.00
N TYR A 19 54.85 41.52 23.86
CA TYR A 19 53.86 41.10 22.87
C TYR A 19 54.48 40.56 21.58
N GLY A 20 55.79 40.29 21.60
CA GLY A 20 56.65 40.12 20.42
C GLY A 20 55.94 39.49 19.24
N PHE A 21 56.00 40.21 18.10
CA PHE A 21 55.22 40.00 16.89
C PHE A 21 54.38 38.75 16.99
N LEU A 22 53.15 38.88 17.52
CA LEU A 22 52.14 37.87 17.33
C LEU A 22 52.16 37.58 15.84
N GLU A 23 52.77 36.46 15.44
CA GLU A 23 52.63 35.95 14.10
C GLU A 23 51.12 35.87 13.91
N LYS A 24 50.57 36.82 13.14
CA LYS A 24 49.15 36.79 12.81
C LYS A 24 48.99 35.46 12.11
N ASN A 25 48.36 34.51 12.80
CA ASN A 25 47.88 33.25 12.23
C ASN A 25 47.39 33.56 10.82
N GLN A 26 47.93 32.84 9.84
CA GLN A 26 47.72 33.07 8.41
C GLN A 26 46.35 33.70 8.13
N LYS A 27 46.35 34.90 7.54
CA LYS A 27 45.14 35.65 7.19
C LYS A 27 44.25 34.73 6.35
N VAL A 28 43.18 34.20 6.94
CA VAL A 28 42.27 33.28 6.25
C VAL A 28 41.63 34.05 5.10
N ILE A 29 42.00 33.71 3.87
CA ILE A 29 41.45 34.35 2.67
C ILE A 29 40.14 33.61 2.32
N LEU A 30 39.02 34.29 2.56
CA LEU A 30 37.69 33.83 2.17
C LEU A 30 37.24 34.58 0.91
N ASN A 31 36.72 33.84 -0.06
CA ASN A 31 36.20 34.38 -1.31
C ASN A 31 34.67 34.31 -1.35
N LYS A 32 34.07 35.14 -2.21
CA LYS A 32 32.64 35.04 -2.53
C LYS A 32 32.33 33.62 -3.02
N GLY A 33 31.28 33.02 -2.45
CA GLY A 33 30.84 31.66 -2.76
C GLY A 33 31.38 30.58 -1.82
N ASP A 34 32.40 30.88 -1.01
CA ASP A 34 32.91 29.93 -0.02
C ASP A 34 31.85 29.58 1.02
N LEU A 35 31.85 28.32 1.45
CA LEU A 35 31.03 27.84 2.55
C LEU A 35 31.80 27.98 3.87
N VAL A 36 31.13 28.47 4.90
CA VAL A 36 31.72 28.79 6.21
C VAL A 36 30.82 28.39 7.38
N ARG A 37 31.42 28.22 8.55
CA ARG A 37 30.75 28.11 9.86
C ARG A 37 31.09 29.32 10.73
N ILE A 38 30.18 29.72 11.60
CA ILE A 38 30.33 30.88 12.49
C ILE A 38 30.79 30.40 13.87
N SER A 39 31.68 31.14 14.53
CA SER A 39 32.11 30.82 15.90
C SER A 39 30.94 30.96 16.89
N LYS A 40 30.79 30.02 17.82
CA LYS A 40 29.78 30.13 18.89
C LYS A 40 30.29 31.12 19.93
N ALA A 41 29.47 32.09 20.37
CA ALA A 41 29.85 33.07 21.39
C ALA A 41 30.41 32.44 22.67
N ASN A 42 31.55 32.93 23.16
CA ASN A 42 32.18 32.46 24.38
C ASN A 42 31.37 32.88 25.60
N LYS A 43 30.81 31.91 26.34
CA LYS A 43 30.33 32.12 27.72
C LYS A 43 31.52 31.96 28.66
N THR A 44 31.57 32.76 29.73
CA THR A 44 32.66 32.84 30.73
C THR A 44 33.05 31.50 31.35
N PHE A 45 32.20 30.48 31.28
CA PHE A 45 32.50 29.10 31.66
C PHE A 45 32.08 28.13 30.54
N ARG A 46 33.03 27.70 29.70
CA ARG A 46 32.82 26.61 28.73
C ARG A 46 33.50 25.33 29.20
N ARG A 47 32.77 24.22 29.16
CA ARG A 47 33.38 22.89 29.25
C ARG A 47 34.14 22.62 27.94
N GLY A 48 35.45 22.41 28.01
CA GLY A 48 36.36 22.36 26.85
C GLY A 48 36.07 21.28 25.80
N TYR A 49 35.14 20.35 26.07
CA TYR A 49 34.72 19.34 25.10
C TYR A 49 33.59 19.79 24.16
N LEU A 50 32.97 20.97 24.38
CA LEU A 50 31.88 21.46 23.55
C LEU A 50 32.40 22.08 22.23
N PRO A 51 31.74 21.83 21.07
CA PRO A 51 32.18 22.37 19.78
C PRO A 51 32.22 23.91 19.77
N GLY A 52 33.32 24.49 19.27
CA GLY A 52 33.51 25.93 19.18
C GLY A 52 32.78 26.64 18.02
N TRP A 53 32.34 25.88 17.02
CA TRP A 53 31.74 26.39 15.77
C TRP A 53 30.27 26.02 15.65
N SER A 54 29.52 26.78 14.85
CA SER A 54 28.13 26.50 14.48
C SER A 54 28.02 25.18 13.72
N ASP A 55 26.92 24.46 13.93
CA ASP A 55 26.60 23.28 13.14
C ASP A 55 26.02 23.69 11.77
N GLU A 56 25.29 24.82 11.73
CA GLU A 56 24.80 25.48 10.52
C GLU A 56 25.94 25.97 9.61
N VAL A 57 25.66 25.95 8.30
CA VAL A 57 26.59 26.31 7.23
C VAL A 57 26.04 27.51 6.47
N PHE A 58 26.91 28.48 6.21
CA PHE A 58 26.58 29.71 5.50
C PHE A 58 27.45 29.89 4.27
N ARG A 59 26.96 30.68 3.31
CA ARG A 59 27.70 31.05 2.09
C ARG A 59 28.12 32.51 2.17
N VAL A 60 29.38 32.79 1.85
CA VAL A 60 29.89 34.15 1.71
C VAL A 60 29.29 34.79 0.46
N THR A 61 28.51 35.85 0.62
CA THR A 61 27.87 36.57 -0.49
C THR A 61 28.72 37.73 -0.98
N LYS A 62 29.36 38.43 -0.04
CA LYS A 62 30.12 39.64 -0.32
C LYS A 62 31.29 39.80 0.65
N VAL A 63 32.40 40.27 0.10
CA VAL A 63 33.64 40.56 0.84
C VAL A 63 33.81 42.08 0.87
N TYR A 64 34.03 42.65 2.04
CA TYR A 64 34.33 44.06 2.24
C TYR A 64 35.77 44.23 2.69
N PHE A 65 36.57 44.91 1.87
CA PHE A 65 37.97 45.21 2.14
C PHE A 65 38.14 46.39 3.12
N SER A 66 37.38 46.38 4.23
CA SER A 66 37.58 47.28 5.37
C SER A 66 38.79 46.85 6.20
N HIS A 67 39.19 47.68 7.18
CA HIS A 67 40.20 47.33 8.19
C HIS A 67 39.52 47.23 9.57
N PRO A 68 39.22 46.01 10.08
CA PRO A 68 39.48 44.67 9.51
C PRO A 68 38.53 44.28 8.36
N THR A 69 38.91 43.27 7.56
CA THR A 69 38.10 42.75 6.44
C THR A 69 36.86 42.06 6.99
N THR A 70 35.69 42.35 6.41
CA THR A 70 34.40 41.82 6.89
C THR A 70 33.60 41.16 5.77
N PHE A 71 32.71 40.24 6.14
CA PHE A 71 31.96 39.39 5.22
C PHE A 71 30.46 39.47 5.49
N GLU A 72 29.67 39.51 4.41
CA GLU A 72 28.23 39.24 4.47
C GLU A 72 27.98 37.77 4.12
N LEU A 73 27.04 37.18 4.85
CA LEU A 73 26.70 35.76 4.75
C LEU A 73 25.23 35.61 4.41
N GLN A 74 24.90 34.51 3.73
CA GLN A 74 23.55 34.02 3.59
C GLN A 74 23.47 32.55 4.01
N ASP A 75 22.29 32.11 4.42
CA ASP A 75 22.03 30.69 4.67
C ASP A 75 21.99 29.88 3.34
N LEU A 76 21.79 28.57 3.44
CA LEU A 76 21.69 27.69 2.26
C LEU A 76 20.38 27.84 1.47
N LYS A 77 19.38 28.56 2.01
CA LYS A 77 18.13 28.94 1.33
C LYS A 77 18.17 30.36 0.74
N SER A 78 19.34 31.01 0.76
CA SER A 78 19.59 32.36 0.24
C SER A 78 18.95 33.49 1.07
N GLU A 79 18.68 33.27 2.35
CA GLU A 79 18.33 34.33 3.28
C GLU A 79 19.59 35.00 3.85
N ALA A 80 19.65 36.32 3.78
CA ALA A 80 20.78 37.08 4.30
C ALA A 80 20.83 37.05 5.83
N ILE A 81 22.00 36.72 6.37
CA ILE A 81 22.26 36.85 7.81
C ILE A 81 22.52 38.31 8.12
N LYS A 82 21.79 38.85 9.11
CA LYS A 82 21.92 40.24 9.51
C LYS A 82 23.30 40.50 10.12
N GLY A 83 23.97 41.52 9.61
CA GLY A 83 25.26 41.98 10.11
C GLY A 83 26.44 41.63 9.20
N ARG A 84 27.64 41.95 9.68
CA ARG A 84 28.91 41.62 9.02
C ARG A 84 29.78 40.86 9.99
N PHE A 85 30.50 39.87 9.47
CA PHE A 85 31.32 38.96 10.26
C PHE A 85 32.80 39.18 9.97
N TYR A 86 33.63 39.05 11.00
CA TYR A 86 35.09 39.09 10.85
C TYR A 86 35.65 37.76 10.37
N ALA A 87 36.85 37.76 9.78
CA ALA A 87 37.50 36.53 9.31
C ALA A 87 37.70 35.52 10.45
N GLU A 88 38.02 36.02 11.65
CA GLU A 88 38.29 35.25 12.86
C GLU A 88 37.02 34.56 13.40
N GLU A 89 35.83 35.05 13.04
CA GLU A 89 34.55 34.47 13.39
C GLU A 89 34.09 33.40 12.41
N LEU A 90 34.86 33.15 11.34
CA LEU A 90 34.49 32.28 10.24
C LEU A 90 35.51 31.17 10.01
N GLN A 91 35.01 29.94 9.88
CA GLN A 91 35.81 28.79 9.47
C GLN A 91 35.36 28.30 8.10
N LYS A 92 36.26 28.35 7.10
CA LYS A 92 36.02 27.77 5.78
C LYS A 92 35.80 26.26 5.88
N ILE A 93 34.80 25.75 5.19
CA ILE A 93 34.55 24.32 5.04
C ILE A 93 34.71 23.90 3.58
N SER A 94 35.39 22.78 3.35
CA SER A 94 35.42 22.10 2.07
C SER A 94 34.45 20.92 2.12
N LYS A 95 33.16 21.18 1.86
CA LYS A 95 32.20 20.08 1.73
C LYS A 95 32.26 19.47 0.32
N ARG A 96 32.51 18.16 0.24
CA ARG A 96 32.35 17.38 -1.00
C ARG A 96 30.87 17.06 -1.22
N SER A 97 30.50 16.68 -2.44
CA SER A 97 29.12 16.25 -2.77
C SER A 97 28.61 15.14 -1.86
N ASP A 98 29.51 14.34 -1.31
CA ASP A 98 29.23 13.13 -0.55
C ASP A 98 29.28 13.34 0.98
N ASP A 99 29.39 14.59 1.44
CA ASP A 99 29.48 14.89 2.87
C ASP A 99 28.14 14.79 3.59
N TYR A 100 28.14 14.04 4.69
CA TYR A 100 26.95 13.79 5.50
C TYR A 100 26.47 15.04 6.27
N TRP A 101 25.16 15.10 6.50
CA TRP A 101 24.52 16.07 7.39
C TRP A 101 24.06 15.36 8.67
N ARG A 102 24.27 16.01 9.82
CA ARG A 102 23.87 15.43 11.12
C ARG A 102 22.38 15.65 11.34
N ILE A 103 21.68 14.60 11.76
CA ILE A 103 20.27 14.64 12.13
C ILE A 103 20.19 14.91 13.64
N GLU A 104 19.44 15.93 14.03
CA GLU A 104 19.13 16.23 15.43
C GLU A 104 18.07 15.28 15.95
N LYS A 105 16.98 15.15 15.20
CA LYS A 105 15.80 14.38 15.60
C LYS A 105 15.00 13.92 14.40
N VAL A 106 14.46 12.70 14.48
CA VAL A 106 13.42 12.22 13.57
C VAL A 106 12.06 12.71 14.08
N LEU A 107 11.34 13.45 13.25
CA LEU A 107 10.05 14.06 13.60
C LEU A 107 8.87 13.18 13.18
N LYS A 108 8.94 12.55 12.00
CA LYS A 108 7.89 11.67 11.45
C LYS A 108 8.52 10.54 10.65
N THR A 109 7.78 9.44 10.51
CA THR A 109 8.17 8.27 9.70
C THR A 109 7.04 7.94 8.74
N LYS A 110 7.35 7.58 7.49
CA LYS A 110 6.37 7.11 6.50
C LYS A 110 6.95 5.99 5.62
N GLY A 111 6.09 5.17 5.06
CA GLY A 111 6.48 4.05 4.18
C GLY A 111 6.95 2.81 4.95
N ILE A 112 7.08 1.70 4.22
CA ILE A 112 7.44 0.38 4.76
C ILE A 112 8.58 -0.21 3.93
N GLY A 113 9.51 -0.90 4.58
CA GLY A 113 10.64 -1.59 3.94
C GLY A 113 11.53 -0.63 3.15
N ARG A 114 11.91 -0.98 1.92
CA ARG A 114 12.83 -0.19 1.08
C ARG A 114 12.33 1.22 0.71
N LYS A 115 11.04 1.52 0.92
CA LYS A 115 10.44 2.85 0.69
C LYS A 115 10.28 3.66 1.97
N LYS A 116 10.90 3.22 3.07
CA LYS A 116 10.82 3.89 4.37
C LYS A 116 11.61 5.20 4.34
N GLU A 117 10.95 6.28 4.70
CA GLU A 117 11.47 7.63 4.74
C GLU A 117 11.21 8.25 6.12
N TYR A 118 12.13 9.13 6.54
CA TYR A 118 12.06 9.86 7.80
C TYR A 118 12.02 11.36 7.53
N TYR A 119 11.11 12.07 8.19
CA TYR A 119 11.10 13.52 8.20
C TYR A 119 12.01 13.98 9.33
N VAL A 120 13.15 14.59 8.98
CA VAL A 120 14.23 14.87 9.92
C VAL A 120 14.39 16.35 10.20
N LYS A 121 14.73 16.66 11.46
CA LYS A 121 15.29 17.93 11.90
C LYS A 121 16.80 17.85 11.82
N TRP A 122 17.42 18.69 10.99
CA TRP A 122 18.87 18.72 10.85
C TRP A 122 19.53 19.47 12.01
N GLN A 123 20.64 18.93 12.52
CA GLN A 123 21.35 19.49 13.67
C GLN A 123 21.87 20.88 13.38
N GLY A 124 21.37 21.86 14.15
CA GLY A 124 21.78 23.25 14.06
C GLY A 124 21.16 24.06 12.92
N PHE A 125 20.27 23.46 12.11
CA PHE A 125 19.51 24.19 11.09
C PHE A 125 18.11 24.49 11.59
N ASP A 126 17.50 25.55 11.07
CA ASP A 126 16.10 25.91 11.37
C ASP A 126 15.08 24.89 10.82
N GLU A 127 13.85 24.86 11.36
CA GLU A 127 12.78 23.91 11.00
C GLU A 127 12.39 23.98 9.53
N ARG A 128 12.65 25.12 8.87
CA ARG A 128 12.45 25.29 7.44
C ARG A 128 13.30 24.33 6.62
N PHE A 129 14.44 23.87 7.13
CA PHE A 129 15.30 22.90 6.46
C PHE A 129 14.85 21.45 6.66
N ASN A 130 13.83 21.20 7.48
CA ASN A 130 13.33 19.86 7.70
C ASN A 130 12.89 19.23 6.37
N SER A 131 13.27 17.97 6.16
CA SER A 131 13.08 17.30 4.87
C SER A 131 12.90 15.80 5.05
N TRP A 132 12.31 15.15 4.04
CA TRP A 132 12.22 13.70 3.98
C TRP A 132 13.53 13.11 3.46
N VAL A 133 14.09 12.16 4.20
CA VAL A 133 15.28 11.40 3.82
C VAL A 133 14.97 9.91 3.79
N LYS A 134 15.56 9.19 2.83
CA LYS A 134 15.44 7.74 2.74
C LYS A 134 16.26 7.09 3.85
N GLU A 135 15.72 6.04 4.47
CA GLU A 135 16.46 5.25 5.48
C GLU A 135 17.81 4.77 4.95
N ALA A 136 17.86 4.37 3.68
CA ALA A 136 19.08 3.91 3.01
C ALA A 136 20.22 4.95 2.95
N TRP A 137 19.91 6.25 3.05
CA TRP A 137 20.89 7.34 3.03
C TRP A 137 21.41 7.70 4.43
N MET A 138 20.79 7.18 5.49
CA MET A 138 21.20 7.46 6.86
C MET A 138 22.37 6.55 7.25
N ARG A 139 23.32 7.12 7.99
CA ARG A 139 24.46 6.41 8.58
C ARG A 139 24.68 6.92 10.00
N THR A 140 25.02 6.03 10.93
CA THR A 140 25.33 6.40 12.32
C THR A 140 26.84 6.55 12.45
N LYS A 141 27.32 7.77 12.71
CA LYS A 141 28.75 8.01 12.98
C LYS A 141 29.03 8.09 14.47
N LEU A 142 30.18 7.58 14.89
CA LEU A 142 30.70 7.73 16.24
C LEU A 142 30.94 9.21 16.55
N ALA A 143 30.64 9.62 17.80
CA ALA A 143 30.82 11.01 18.23
C ALA A 143 32.28 11.48 18.13
N ARG A 144 33.22 10.54 18.32
CA ARG A 144 34.65 10.70 18.05
C ARG A 144 35.14 9.44 17.33
N PRO A 145 35.89 9.58 16.22
CA PRO A 145 36.45 8.42 15.55
C PRO A 145 37.48 7.73 16.45
N ILE A 146 37.56 6.42 16.36
CA ILE A 146 38.59 5.61 17.00
C ILE A 146 39.79 5.63 16.05
N ILE A 147 40.94 6.07 16.55
CA ILE A 147 42.21 6.09 15.82
C ILE A 147 43.16 5.15 16.53
N LEU A 148 43.49 4.03 15.89
CA LEU A 148 44.34 2.98 16.45
C LEU A 148 45.65 2.94 15.68
N THR A 149 46.78 3.11 16.37
CA THR A 149 48.10 3.01 15.77
C THR A 149 48.68 1.61 15.99
N GLY A 150 49.15 0.98 14.92
CA GLY A 150 49.73 -0.38 14.93
C GLY A 150 48.76 -1.48 14.50
N ALA A 151 49.11 -2.73 14.78
CA ALA A 151 48.27 -3.89 14.51
C ALA A 151 47.31 -4.14 15.69
N TRP A 152 46.01 -4.15 15.42
CA TRP A 152 44.97 -4.32 16.42
C TRP A 152 44.00 -5.42 16.01
N GLU A 153 43.40 -6.03 17.02
CA GLU A 153 42.34 -7.01 16.86
C GLU A 153 41.12 -6.57 17.65
N VAL A 154 39.95 -7.00 17.20
CA VAL A 154 38.66 -6.78 17.86
C VAL A 154 37.92 -8.09 18.05
N GLY A 155 37.24 -8.21 19.18
CA GLY A 155 36.36 -9.34 19.48
C GLY A 155 35.05 -8.87 20.09
N LEU A 156 34.01 -9.68 19.92
CA LEU A 156 32.72 -9.47 20.57
C LEU A 156 32.78 -9.98 22.02
N SER A 157 32.66 -9.07 23.01
CA SER A 157 32.68 -9.44 24.43
C SER A 157 31.28 -9.61 25.02
N GLU A 158 30.32 -8.82 24.58
CA GLU A 158 28.94 -8.92 25.06
C GLU A 158 27.97 -8.56 23.95
N ILE A 159 26.86 -9.28 23.89
CA ILE A 159 25.75 -8.94 23.03
C ILE A 159 24.43 -9.11 23.76
N PHE A 160 23.58 -8.13 23.54
CA PHE A 160 22.19 -8.09 23.98
C PHE A 160 21.33 -7.84 22.75
N VAL A 161 20.47 -8.79 22.41
CA VAL A 161 19.51 -8.65 21.30
C VAL A 161 18.11 -9.08 21.74
N PRO A 162 17.06 -8.36 21.35
CA PRO A 162 15.70 -8.76 21.68
C PRO A 162 15.28 -9.99 20.84
N ARG A 163 14.46 -10.88 21.40
CA ARG A 163 13.86 -12.03 20.68
C ARG A 163 12.61 -11.64 19.87
N THR A 164 12.35 -10.35 19.72
CA THR A 164 11.14 -9.82 19.07
C THR A 164 11.34 -9.65 17.56
N TRP A 165 11.75 -10.69 16.84
CA TRP A 165 11.84 -10.64 15.37
C TRP A 165 10.63 -11.28 14.70
N PHE A 166 10.40 -10.92 13.43
CA PHE A 166 9.37 -11.56 12.62
C PHE A 166 9.81 -12.97 12.20
N ASN A 167 9.17 -13.99 12.74
CA ASN A 167 9.24 -15.36 12.21
C ASN A 167 8.61 -15.44 10.81
N ILE A 168 7.66 -14.54 10.55
CA ILE A 168 6.92 -14.36 9.31
C ILE A 168 6.91 -12.86 8.98
N GLY A 169 7.69 -12.44 7.98
CA GLY A 169 7.81 -11.06 7.49
C GLY A 169 7.31 -10.88 6.05
N ASN A 170 7.19 -9.64 5.56
CA ASN A 170 6.62 -9.36 4.22
C ASN A 170 7.31 -10.08 3.04
N HIS A 171 8.55 -10.54 3.22
CA HIS A 171 9.31 -11.27 2.20
C HIS A 171 8.93 -12.76 2.12
N ASN A 172 8.53 -13.38 3.24
CA ASN A 172 8.18 -14.81 3.35
C ASN A 172 6.69 -15.05 3.75
N ASN A 173 5.90 -14.00 4.01
CA ASN A 173 4.48 -14.03 4.38
C ASN A 173 3.53 -13.67 3.23
N LYS A 174 3.75 -14.18 2.03
CA LYS A 174 2.76 -13.99 0.96
C LYS A 174 1.90 -15.24 0.90
N TYR A 175 0.76 -15.21 1.58
CA TYR A 175 -0.31 -16.15 1.30
C TYR A 175 -1.22 -15.56 0.23
N SER A 176 -1.58 -16.38 -0.75
CA SER A 176 -2.58 -16.00 -1.74
C SER A 176 -3.68 -17.05 -1.75
N ILE A 177 -4.89 -16.58 -1.51
CA ILE A 177 -6.10 -17.34 -1.77
C ILE A 177 -6.50 -16.99 -3.19
N THR A 178 -6.17 -17.86 -4.13
CA THR A 178 -6.54 -17.68 -5.54
C THR A 178 -7.96 -18.15 -5.76
N TYR A 179 -8.80 -17.26 -6.28
CA TYR A 179 -10.11 -17.58 -6.82
C TYR A 179 -10.12 -17.11 -8.27
N GLU A 180 -10.67 -17.92 -9.18
CA GLU A 180 -10.78 -17.54 -10.59
C GLU A 180 -11.86 -16.45 -10.72
N GLU A 181 -11.45 -15.18 -10.69
CA GLU A 181 -12.33 -14.05 -10.98
C GLU A 181 -12.25 -13.72 -12.47
N THR A 182 -13.16 -14.26 -13.26
CA THR A 182 -13.35 -13.83 -14.65
C THR A 182 -13.89 -12.39 -14.67
N LYS A 183 -13.02 -11.43 -14.97
CA LYS A 183 -13.38 -10.03 -15.18
C LYS A 183 -14.24 -9.91 -16.45
N ILE A 184 -15.53 -9.56 -16.31
CA ILE A 184 -16.39 -9.19 -17.44
C ILE A 184 -16.83 -7.73 -17.25
N ILE A 185 -16.63 -6.93 -18.30
CA ILE A 185 -17.09 -5.55 -18.39
C ILE A 185 -18.62 -5.59 -18.62
N GLU A 186 -19.40 -5.14 -17.63
CA GLU A 186 -20.86 -5.02 -17.75
C GLU A 186 -21.24 -3.91 -18.74
N LYS A 187 -22.23 -4.17 -19.60
CA LYS A 187 -23.00 -3.13 -20.29
C LYS A 187 -24.23 -2.81 -19.45
N ASP A 188 -24.44 -1.54 -19.09
CA ASP A 188 -25.50 -1.07 -18.18
C ASP A 188 -26.89 -0.88 -18.83
N TYR A 189 -27.18 -1.61 -19.92
CA TYR A 189 -28.46 -1.48 -20.64
C TYR A 189 -28.97 -2.82 -21.19
N ALA A 190 -30.28 -2.94 -21.33
CA ALA A 190 -30.96 -4.05 -22.01
C ALA A 190 -31.66 -3.52 -23.28
N GLU A 191 -31.57 -4.26 -24.39
CA GLU A 191 -32.23 -3.94 -25.66
C GLU A 191 -33.32 -4.97 -25.95
N TYR A 192 -34.51 -4.50 -26.35
CA TYR A 192 -35.65 -5.33 -26.73
C TYR A 192 -36.08 -4.99 -28.15
N ASP A 193 -35.95 -5.95 -29.06
CA ASP A 193 -36.45 -5.82 -30.44
C ASP A 193 -37.85 -6.44 -30.55
N ILE A 194 -38.83 -5.61 -30.85
CA ILE A 194 -40.25 -5.96 -30.81
C ILE A 194 -40.81 -5.85 -32.23
N GLY A 195 -41.13 -7.00 -32.82
CA GLY A 195 -41.77 -7.06 -34.13
C GLY A 195 -43.28 -7.02 -33.95
N VAL A 196 -43.91 -6.01 -34.50
CA VAL A 196 -45.37 -5.85 -34.51
C VAL A 196 -45.88 -6.26 -35.88
N LYS A 197 -46.77 -7.26 -35.89
CA LYS A 197 -47.55 -7.59 -37.08
C LYS A 197 -48.76 -6.66 -37.08
N ILE A 198 -49.06 -6.05 -38.22
CA ILE A 198 -50.26 -5.20 -38.36
C ILE A 198 -50.95 -5.69 -39.63
N GLU A 199 -52.08 -6.37 -39.48
CA GLU A 199 -52.87 -6.88 -40.60
C GLU A 199 -53.59 -5.75 -41.37
N GLN A 200 -54.11 -6.04 -42.56
CA GLN A 200 -54.81 -5.04 -43.37
C GLN A 200 -56.27 -4.92 -42.92
N GLY A 201 -56.75 -3.69 -42.70
CA GLY A 201 -58.16 -3.43 -42.37
C GLY A 201 -58.50 -3.42 -40.87
N THR A 202 -57.51 -3.60 -39.99
CA THR A 202 -57.66 -3.44 -38.54
C THR A 202 -57.98 -1.99 -38.18
N ALA A 203 -58.91 -1.79 -37.22
CA ALA A 203 -59.25 -0.46 -36.76
C ALA A 203 -58.08 0.15 -35.99
N ASP A 204 -57.98 1.49 -35.97
CA ASP A 204 -56.84 2.19 -35.36
C ASP A 204 -56.67 1.83 -33.86
N ALA A 205 -57.77 1.49 -33.17
CA ALA A 205 -57.74 1.03 -31.78
C ALA A 205 -57.11 -0.36 -31.63
N ASP A 206 -57.48 -1.30 -32.50
CA ASP A 206 -57.01 -2.69 -32.47
C ASP A 206 -55.49 -2.75 -32.77
N VAL A 207 -54.99 -1.86 -33.63
CA VAL A 207 -53.56 -1.76 -33.93
C VAL A 207 -52.75 -1.32 -32.71
N ILE A 208 -53.28 -0.39 -31.92
CA ILE A 208 -52.63 0.10 -30.69
C ILE A 208 -52.65 -0.98 -29.61
N GLU A 209 -53.72 -1.75 -29.52
CA GLU A 209 -53.83 -2.90 -28.63
C GLU A 209 -52.81 -3.99 -28.99
N GLU A 210 -52.66 -4.32 -30.27
CA GLU A 210 -51.68 -5.32 -30.76
C GLU A 210 -50.22 -4.89 -30.52
N ILE A 211 -49.93 -3.59 -30.67
CA ILE A 211 -48.63 -3.00 -30.32
C ILE A 211 -48.37 -3.14 -28.82
N ASN A 212 -49.33 -2.76 -27.98
CA ASN A 212 -49.18 -2.83 -26.53
C ASN A 212 -49.04 -4.28 -26.04
N GLN A 213 -49.79 -5.22 -26.62
CA GLN A 213 -49.66 -6.65 -26.30
C GLN A 213 -48.28 -7.18 -26.70
N SER A 214 -47.78 -6.83 -27.89
CA SER A 214 -46.43 -7.21 -28.34
C SER A 214 -45.33 -6.63 -27.44
N ILE A 215 -45.55 -5.42 -26.91
CA ILE A 215 -44.64 -4.78 -25.95
C ILE A 215 -44.71 -5.45 -24.59
N GLU A 216 -45.92 -5.75 -24.11
CA GLU A 216 -46.17 -6.40 -22.83
C GLU A 216 -45.53 -7.79 -22.76
N GLU A 217 -45.70 -8.59 -23.81
CA GLU A 217 -45.11 -9.93 -23.92
C GLU A 217 -43.58 -9.93 -23.82
N LYS A 218 -42.92 -8.88 -24.32
CA LYS A 218 -41.45 -8.82 -24.39
C LYS A 218 -40.79 -8.01 -23.28
N CYS A 219 -41.40 -6.92 -22.83
CA CYS A 219 -40.82 -6.05 -21.82
C CYS A 219 -41.82 -5.52 -20.78
N GLY A 220 -43.10 -5.92 -20.79
CA GLY A 220 -44.12 -5.46 -19.83
C GLY A 220 -44.65 -4.04 -20.11
N HIS A 221 -45.46 -3.49 -19.20
CA HIS A 221 -46.19 -2.22 -19.39
C HIS A 221 -45.36 -0.92 -19.24
N PHE A 222 -44.04 -0.96 -19.46
CA PHE A 222 -43.18 0.23 -19.26
C PHE A 222 -43.23 1.22 -20.42
N VAL A 223 -43.65 0.78 -21.60
CA VAL A 223 -43.98 1.63 -22.73
C VAL A 223 -45.38 1.24 -23.18
N ALA A 224 -46.29 2.22 -23.25
CA ALA A 224 -47.67 1.98 -23.65
C ALA A 224 -48.17 3.09 -24.56
N PHE A 225 -48.96 2.73 -25.55
CA PHE A 225 -49.61 3.64 -26.47
C PHE A 225 -51.09 3.74 -26.09
N SER A 226 -51.63 4.95 -25.98
CA SER A 226 -53.06 5.17 -25.77
C SER A 226 -53.62 6.09 -26.85
N LEU A 227 -54.83 5.80 -27.32
CA LEU A 227 -55.50 6.60 -28.35
C LEU A 227 -56.59 7.45 -27.71
N ASP A 228 -56.46 8.77 -27.79
CA ASP A 228 -57.50 9.73 -27.39
C ASP A 228 -57.99 10.52 -28.61
N ARG A 229 -59.14 10.12 -29.14
CA ARG A 229 -59.79 10.68 -30.36
C ARG A 229 -58.89 10.65 -31.60
N LYS A 230 -58.08 11.69 -31.81
CA LYS A 230 -57.15 11.86 -32.94
C LYS A 230 -55.68 11.95 -32.50
N ASN A 231 -55.38 11.75 -31.22
CA ASN A 231 -54.03 11.83 -30.69
C ASN A 231 -53.60 10.47 -30.13
N ILE A 232 -52.36 10.07 -30.39
CA ILE A 232 -51.71 8.94 -29.74
C ILE A 232 -50.81 9.48 -28.64
N ASN A 233 -51.05 9.08 -27.40
CA ASN A 233 -50.16 9.37 -26.28
C ASN A 233 -49.25 8.17 -26.06
N VAL A 234 -47.95 8.40 -26.14
CA VAL A 234 -46.94 7.39 -25.81
C VAL A 234 -46.54 7.63 -24.37
N HIS A 235 -46.83 6.68 -23.50
CA HIS A 235 -46.40 6.68 -22.11
C HIS A 235 -45.08 5.91 -22.00
N ILE A 236 -44.05 6.54 -21.45
CA ILE A 236 -42.74 5.93 -21.23
C ILE A 236 -42.38 6.04 -19.75
N ALA A 237 -42.17 4.90 -19.11
CA ALA A 237 -41.72 4.83 -17.73
C ALA A 237 -40.28 5.37 -17.58
N PRO A 238 -39.90 5.89 -16.40
CA PRO A 238 -38.55 6.36 -16.15
C PRO A 238 -37.50 5.28 -16.48
N ASN A 239 -36.39 5.67 -17.11
CA ASN A 239 -35.27 4.81 -17.50
C ASN A 239 -35.47 3.92 -18.74
N TYR A 240 -36.59 4.07 -19.45
CA TYR A 240 -36.85 3.45 -20.74
C TYR A 240 -36.75 4.46 -21.89
N GLU A 241 -36.23 4.02 -23.03
CA GLU A 241 -36.16 4.79 -24.26
C GLU A 241 -36.80 3.98 -25.39
N LEU A 242 -37.74 4.59 -26.11
CA LEU A 242 -38.31 4.01 -27.32
C LEU A 242 -37.53 4.53 -28.53
N HIS A 243 -36.91 3.63 -29.27
CA HIS A 243 -36.13 3.91 -30.48
C HIS A 243 -36.94 3.48 -31.70
N LEU A 244 -37.33 4.47 -32.50
CA LEU A 244 -38.02 4.30 -33.77
C LEU A 244 -37.04 4.64 -34.88
N THR A 245 -36.60 3.64 -35.64
CA THR A 245 -35.68 3.86 -36.77
C THR A 245 -36.45 3.91 -38.08
N ALA A 246 -36.05 4.81 -38.98
CA ALA A 246 -36.72 5.02 -40.25
C ALA A 246 -36.73 3.77 -41.15
N ALA A 247 -35.72 2.89 -40.98
CA ALA A 247 -35.60 1.63 -41.68
C ALA A 247 -36.56 0.54 -41.16
N ASN A 248 -36.82 0.52 -39.85
CA ASN A 248 -37.50 -0.61 -39.19
C ASN A 248 -38.92 -0.28 -38.71
N ALA A 249 -39.27 0.99 -38.50
CA ALA A 249 -40.60 1.43 -38.04
C ALA A 249 -41.22 2.56 -38.92
N PRO A 250 -41.18 2.48 -40.26
CA PRO A 250 -41.62 3.58 -41.14
C PRO A 250 -43.13 3.88 -41.02
N ARG A 251 -43.98 2.87 -40.76
CA ARG A 251 -45.43 3.05 -40.60
C ARG A 251 -45.77 3.73 -39.28
N LEU A 252 -45.12 3.34 -38.18
CA LEU A 252 -45.34 3.95 -36.87
C LEU A 252 -44.90 5.41 -36.85
N LEU A 253 -43.76 5.75 -37.47
CA LEU A 253 -43.33 7.15 -37.65
C LEU A 253 -44.37 7.96 -38.44
N THR A 254 -44.93 7.38 -39.51
CA THR A 254 -45.97 8.03 -40.31
C THR A 254 -47.28 8.19 -39.54
N MET A 255 -47.65 7.20 -38.72
CA MET A 255 -48.86 7.21 -37.87
C MET A 255 -48.77 8.27 -36.76
N LEU A 256 -47.57 8.47 -36.20
CA LEU A 256 -47.29 9.53 -35.24
C LEU A 256 -47.05 10.90 -35.90
N ASN A 257 -47.25 11.01 -37.22
CA ASN A 257 -47.04 12.21 -38.02
C ASN A 257 -45.62 12.81 -37.86
N LEU A 258 -44.62 11.93 -37.80
CA LEU A 258 -43.20 12.27 -37.64
C LEU A 258 -42.46 12.21 -38.98
N PRO A 259 -41.37 12.98 -39.16
CA PRO A 259 -40.48 12.83 -40.31
C PRO A 259 -39.89 11.40 -40.34
N ARG A 260 -39.53 10.92 -41.53
CA ARG A 260 -38.92 9.59 -41.74
C ARG A 260 -37.43 9.61 -41.37
N GLU A 261 -37.14 9.95 -40.12
CA GLU A 261 -35.80 9.99 -39.54
C GLU A 261 -35.81 9.20 -38.23
N ASP A 262 -34.63 8.74 -37.81
CA ASP A 262 -34.47 8.00 -36.56
C ASP A 262 -34.82 8.89 -35.37
N ARG A 263 -35.69 8.39 -34.49
CA ARG A 263 -36.15 9.14 -33.33
C ARG A 263 -36.11 8.32 -32.05
N ILE A 264 -35.64 8.96 -30.99
CA ILE A 264 -35.60 8.41 -29.63
C ILE A 264 -36.57 9.20 -28.76
N ILE A 265 -37.57 8.51 -28.21
CA ILE A 265 -38.54 9.08 -27.28
C ILE A 265 -38.16 8.62 -25.88
N ARG A 266 -37.88 9.57 -24.98
CA ARG A 266 -37.38 9.30 -23.62
C ARG A 266 -38.36 9.67 -22.50
N MET A 267 -39.43 10.36 -22.84
CA MET A 267 -40.48 10.81 -21.92
C MET A 267 -41.83 10.71 -22.63
N SER A 268 -42.90 10.71 -21.84
CA SER A 268 -44.24 10.58 -22.41
C SER A 268 -44.58 11.77 -23.31
N GLU A 269 -45.00 11.51 -24.54
CA GLU A 269 -45.29 12.53 -25.56
C GLU A 269 -46.59 12.20 -26.30
N SER A 270 -47.31 13.23 -26.73
CA SER A 270 -48.56 13.11 -27.49
C SER A 270 -48.33 13.48 -28.96
N PHE A 271 -48.86 12.67 -29.87
CA PHE A 271 -48.70 12.84 -31.31
C PHE A 271 -50.05 12.91 -32.01
N VAL A 272 -50.16 13.75 -33.05
CA VAL A 272 -51.37 13.85 -33.88
C VAL A 272 -51.38 12.67 -34.85
N PHE A 273 -52.44 11.87 -34.80
CA PHE A 273 -52.56 10.63 -35.55
C PHE A 273 -52.85 10.87 -37.05
N ARG A 274 -52.12 10.17 -37.93
CA ARG A 274 -52.41 10.09 -39.39
C ARG A 274 -52.63 8.65 -39.85
N LYS A 275 -53.71 8.43 -40.60
CA LYS A 275 -54.01 7.12 -41.21
C LYS A 275 -53.00 6.78 -42.31
N PRO A 276 -52.44 5.55 -42.32
CA PRO A 276 -51.50 5.12 -43.36
C PRO A 276 -52.21 4.83 -44.68
N SER A 277 -51.55 5.11 -45.81
CA SER A 277 -52.17 5.05 -47.15
C SER A 277 -51.98 3.73 -47.92
N LYS A 278 -51.00 2.86 -47.62
CA LYS A 278 -50.77 1.56 -48.29
C LYS A 278 -50.04 0.54 -47.39
N THR A 279 -49.99 -0.72 -47.82
CA THR A 279 -49.62 -1.90 -47.03
C THR A 279 -48.24 -2.46 -47.39
N ASN A 280 -47.36 -2.69 -46.39
CA ASN A 280 -46.40 -3.81 -46.39
C ASN A 280 -45.74 -4.04 -45.02
N ARG A 281 -45.08 -5.19 -44.93
CA ARG A 281 -44.55 -5.95 -43.79
C ARG A 281 -43.36 -5.25 -43.10
N ASP A 282 -43.26 -5.43 -41.78
CA ASP A 282 -42.15 -5.10 -40.88
C ASP A 282 -42.26 -3.75 -40.15
N ASN A 283 -42.84 -3.81 -38.94
CA ASN A 283 -42.73 -2.77 -37.91
C ASN A 283 -41.94 -3.34 -36.74
N HIS A 284 -40.63 -3.11 -36.74
CA HIS A 284 -39.77 -3.44 -35.62
C HIS A 284 -39.47 -2.17 -34.81
N LEU A 285 -39.89 -2.16 -33.55
CA LEU A 285 -39.55 -1.11 -32.59
C LEU A 285 -38.50 -1.64 -31.62
N LYS A 286 -37.52 -0.79 -31.28
CA LYS A 286 -36.49 -1.13 -30.30
C LYS A 286 -36.77 -0.35 -29.02
N ILE A 287 -36.85 -1.05 -27.89
CA ILE A 287 -36.91 -0.43 -26.57
C ILE A 287 -35.57 -0.64 -25.89
N ILE A 288 -34.89 0.44 -25.53
CA ILE A 288 -33.65 0.40 -24.76
C ILE A 288 -33.97 0.81 -23.34
N ALA A 289 -33.64 -0.07 -22.43
CA ALA A 289 -33.84 0.17 -21.03
C ALA A 289 -32.49 0.36 -20.35
N ARG A 290 -32.19 1.60 -19.99
CA ARG A 290 -30.90 2.03 -19.44
C ARG A 290 -31.02 2.12 -17.93
N ASN A 291 -29.99 1.79 -17.17
CA ASN A 291 -30.06 1.90 -15.69
C ASN A 291 -31.23 1.15 -15.04
N LEU A 292 -31.79 0.10 -15.68
CA LEU A 292 -32.80 -0.79 -15.08
C LEU A 292 -32.25 -1.67 -13.95
N LYS A 293 -31.18 -1.27 -13.28
CA LYS A 293 -30.65 -1.99 -12.12
C LYS A 293 -31.59 -1.82 -10.91
N ARG A 294 -32.80 -2.39 -11.00
CA ARG A 294 -33.19 -3.39 -10.00
C ARG A 294 -32.86 -4.77 -10.56
N HIS A 295 -31.58 -4.98 -10.86
CA HIS A 295 -30.99 -6.23 -10.42
C HIS A 295 -31.17 -6.19 -8.91
N PHE A 296 -32.17 -6.89 -8.39
CA PHE A 296 -32.05 -7.36 -7.03
C PHE A 296 -30.96 -8.42 -7.07
N ILE A 297 -29.71 -7.97 -7.10
CA ILE A 297 -28.63 -8.76 -6.55
C ILE A 297 -29.07 -8.87 -5.10
N ILE A 298 -29.64 -10.01 -4.73
CA ILE A 298 -29.62 -10.40 -3.33
C ILE A 298 -28.13 -10.52 -3.06
N ARG A 299 -27.51 -9.43 -2.61
CA ARG A 299 -26.25 -9.51 -1.91
C ARG A 299 -26.64 -10.13 -0.58
N THR A 300 -26.95 -11.43 -0.60
CA THR A 300 -26.77 -12.23 0.59
C THR A 300 -25.30 -12.01 0.89
N THR A 301 -25.06 -11.24 1.94
CA THR A 301 -23.77 -11.10 2.61
C THR A 301 -22.99 -12.39 2.38
N ARG A 302 -21.88 -12.30 1.64
CA ARG A 302 -20.95 -13.39 1.29
C ARG A 302 -21.31 -14.64 2.08
N PHE A 303 -21.95 -15.64 1.46
CA PHE A 303 -22.37 -16.86 2.16
C PHE A 303 -21.24 -17.30 3.07
N ASN A 304 -21.36 -16.97 4.36
CA ASN A 304 -20.18 -16.96 5.21
C ASN A 304 -19.77 -18.41 5.39
N HIS A 305 -18.46 -18.68 5.48
CA HIS A 305 -17.85 -20.02 5.57
C HIS A 305 -18.38 -20.90 6.72
N LYS A 306 -19.33 -20.40 7.51
CA LYS A 306 -20.02 -21.15 8.56
C LYS A 306 -20.97 -22.20 7.96
N TYR A 307 -21.80 -21.88 6.96
CA TYR A 307 -22.94 -22.72 6.54
C TYR A 307 -22.64 -24.01 5.75
N THR A 308 -21.37 -24.40 5.64
CA THR A 308 -20.92 -25.56 4.85
C THR A 308 -20.56 -26.80 5.68
N ASP A 309 -20.37 -26.67 6.99
CA ASP A 309 -19.62 -27.68 7.77
C ASP A 309 -20.42 -28.46 8.84
N LEU A 310 -21.74 -28.30 8.98
CA LEU A 310 -22.54 -29.11 9.92
C LEU A 310 -23.90 -29.47 9.35
N GLU A 311 -24.30 -30.74 9.54
CA GLU A 311 -25.52 -31.38 9.02
C GLU A 311 -26.84 -30.63 9.32
N ASN A 312 -26.84 -29.62 10.19
CA ASN A 312 -28.01 -28.85 10.59
C ASN A 312 -28.04 -27.37 10.13
N MET A 313 -27.01 -26.84 9.48
CA MET A 313 -26.95 -25.39 9.15
C MET A 313 -27.48 -25.03 7.75
N HIS A 314 -27.84 -26.01 6.92
CA HIS A 314 -28.50 -25.77 5.64
C HIS A 314 -29.89 -25.15 5.83
N HIS A 315 -30.62 -25.53 6.88
CA HIS A 315 -31.92 -24.95 7.18
C HIS A 315 -31.82 -23.46 7.53
N GLU A 316 -30.87 -23.10 8.41
CA GLU A 316 -30.62 -21.69 8.77
C GLU A 316 -30.24 -20.85 7.56
N LEU A 317 -29.45 -21.41 6.63
CA LEU A 317 -29.11 -20.77 5.37
C LEU A 317 -30.36 -20.42 4.54
N PHE A 318 -31.26 -21.38 4.31
CA PHE A 318 -32.46 -21.13 3.51
C PHE A 318 -33.49 -20.24 4.22
N GLN A 319 -33.60 -20.34 5.55
CA GLN A 319 -34.35 -19.38 6.36
C GLN A 319 -33.79 -17.97 6.23
N HIS A 320 -32.46 -17.81 6.26
CA HIS A 320 -31.82 -16.51 6.10
C HIS A 320 -32.02 -15.93 4.69
N ILE A 321 -32.00 -16.78 3.66
CA ILE A 321 -32.33 -16.38 2.28
C ILE A 321 -33.78 -15.86 2.20
N ASN A 322 -34.74 -16.62 2.73
CA ASN A 322 -36.15 -16.21 2.77
C ASN A 322 -36.35 -14.91 3.57
N PHE A 323 -35.67 -14.77 4.73
CA PHE A 323 -35.71 -13.56 5.53
C PHE A 323 -35.18 -12.34 4.76
N ASN A 324 -34.06 -12.49 4.05
CA ASN A 324 -33.52 -11.41 3.22
C ASN A 324 -34.46 -11.03 2.08
N LEU A 325 -35.11 -12.01 1.44
CA LEU A 325 -36.14 -11.75 0.43
C LEU A 325 -37.30 -10.92 1.00
N MET A 326 -37.77 -11.27 2.21
CA MET A 326 -38.79 -10.50 2.93
C MET A 326 -38.33 -9.06 3.21
N GLN A 327 -37.10 -8.87 3.73
CA GLN A 327 -36.56 -7.53 4.02
C GLN A 327 -36.39 -6.64 2.79
N THR A 328 -36.18 -7.24 1.61
CA THR A 328 -36.08 -6.49 0.33
C THR A 328 -37.42 -6.08 -0.27
N GLY A 329 -38.55 -6.41 0.38
CA GLY A 329 -39.90 -6.11 -0.12
C GLY A 329 -40.37 -7.04 -1.24
N ILE A 330 -39.67 -8.14 -1.48
CA ILE A 330 -39.97 -9.17 -2.48
C ILE A 330 -40.34 -10.51 -1.79
N GLY A 331 -40.70 -10.44 -0.50
CA GLY A 331 -41.10 -11.60 0.29
C GLY A 331 -42.25 -12.35 -0.39
N GLY A 332 -42.08 -13.67 -0.57
CA GLY A 332 -43.04 -14.54 -1.23
C GLY A 332 -42.88 -14.66 -2.75
N ALA A 333 -42.06 -13.86 -3.42
CA ALA A 333 -41.84 -14.03 -4.87
C ALA A 333 -41.05 -15.30 -5.22
N ALA A 334 -40.18 -15.73 -4.31
CA ALA A 334 -39.53 -17.03 -4.32
C ALA A 334 -39.41 -17.55 -2.88
N ASP A 335 -39.80 -18.81 -2.66
CA ASP A 335 -39.74 -19.47 -1.37
C ASP A 335 -38.83 -20.70 -1.44
N PHE A 336 -37.91 -20.79 -0.47
CA PHE A 336 -36.94 -21.87 -0.33
C PHE A 336 -37.35 -22.75 0.87
N ILE A 337 -37.88 -23.94 0.62
CA ILE A 337 -38.36 -24.86 1.65
C ILE A 337 -37.45 -26.08 1.72
N PHE A 338 -36.74 -26.23 2.82
CA PHE A 338 -35.83 -27.35 3.04
C PHE A 338 -36.52 -28.52 3.76
N ASP A 339 -36.43 -29.72 3.18
CA ASP A 339 -36.86 -30.98 3.79
C ASP A 339 -35.68 -31.69 4.46
N PHE A 340 -35.67 -31.67 5.78
CA PHE A 340 -34.66 -32.28 6.64
C PHE A 340 -34.55 -33.80 6.51
N LYS A 341 -35.62 -34.50 6.12
CA LYS A 341 -35.62 -35.97 6.07
C LYS A 341 -34.95 -36.49 4.82
N VAL A 342 -34.95 -35.70 3.75
CA VAL A 342 -34.53 -36.14 2.40
C VAL A 342 -33.37 -35.31 1.85
N ASN A 343 -32.86 -34.32 2.61
CA ASN A 343 -31.86 -33.34 2.16
C ASN A 343 -32.23 -32.72 0.80
N LYS A 344 -33.51 -32.40 0.65
CA LYS A 344 -34.06 -31.79 -0.56
C LYS A 344 -34.49 -30.37 -0.27
N ILE A 345 -34.34 -29.52 -1.27
CA ILE A 345 -34.91 -28.20 -1.26
C ILE A 345 -35.95 -28.07 -2.37
N GLU A 346 -37.11 -27.57 -1.97
CA GLU A 346 -38.15 -27.10 -2.85
C GLU A 346 -37.98 -25.59 -3.03
N ILE A 347 -37.82 -25.16 -4.27
CA ILE A 347 -37.78 -23.74 -4.64
C ILE A 347 -39.05 -23.46 -5.43
N THR A 348 -39.91 -22.61 -4.87
CA THR A 348 -41.18 -22.20 -5.47
C THR A 348 -41.10 -20.74 -5.88
N VAL A 349 -41.29 -20.46 -7.17
CA VAL A 349 -41.27 -19.11 -7.74
C VAL A 349 -42.69 -18.74 -8.19
N GLN A 350 -43.17 -17.57 -7.80
CA GLN A 350 -44.52 -17.10 -8.16
C GLN A 350 -44.68 -16.86 -9.67
N LYS A 351 -45.93 -16.86 -10.15
CA LYS A 351 -46.25 -16.56 -11.55
C LYS A 351 -45.70 -15.17 -11.92
N ASN A 352 -45.12 -15.07 -13.12
CA ASN A 352 -44.49 -13.86 -13.66
C ASN A 352 -43.20 -13.41 -12.95
N VAL A 353 -42.60 -14.26 -12.11
CA VAL A 353 -41.29 -14.04 -11.51
C VAL A 353 -40.28 -15.02 -12.12
N GLU A 354 -39.10 -14.52 -12.46
CA GLU A 354 -37.97 -15.33 -12.93
C GLU A 354 -36.83 -15.28 -11.89
N LEU A 355 -36.52 -16.43 -11.27
CA LEU A 355 -35.36 -16.52 -10.39
C LEU A 355 -34.13 -16.94 -11.22
N LYS A 356 -33.21 -16.00 -11.45
CA LYS A 356 -31.98 -16.24 -12.23
C LYS A 356 -30.84 -16.62 -11.31
N LEU A 357 -30.41 -17.88 -11.36
CA LEU A 357 -29.24 -18.37 -10.66
C LEU A 357 -28.06 -18.41 -11.63
N ARG A 358 -27.06 -17.55 -11.39
CA ARG A 358 -25.86 -17.47 -12.23
C ARG A 358 -24.66 -18.06 -11.49
N LEU A 359 -23.96 -18.96 -12.16
CA LEU A 359 -22.77 -19.65 -11.66
C LEU A 359 -21.68 -18.65 -11.27
N LEU A 360 -21.54 -17.56 -12.04
CA LEU A 360 -20.58 -16.48 -11.78
C LEU A 360 -20.77 -15.83 -10.40
N TYR A 361 -22.01 -15.68 -9.93
CA TYR A 361 -22.31 -14.93 -8.70
C TYR A 361 -22.41 -15.82 -7.45
N ALA A 362 -22.72 -17.11 -7.61
CA ALA A 362 -22.92 -18.02 -6.48
C ALA A 362 -22.47 -19.47 -6.79
N PRO A 363 -21.18 -19.72 -7.07
CA PRO A 363 -20.70 -21.02 -7.56
C PRO A 363 -20.87 -22.15 -6.54
N LEU A 364 -20.63 -21.88 -5.25
CA LEU A 364 -20.83 -22.86 -4.17
C LEU A 364 -22.32 -23.19 -3.99
N PHE A 365 -23.19 -22.18 -4.03
CA PHE A 365 -24.64 -22.38 -3.93
C PHE A 365 -25.18 -23.21 -5.11
N MET A 366 -24.69 -22.93 -6.32
CA MET A 366 -25.06 -23.69 -7.53
C MET A 366 -24.62 -25.15 -7.42
N ARG A 367 -23.40 -25.41 -6.95
CA ARG A 367 -22.92 -26.78 -6.70
C ARG A 367 -23.73 -27.49 -5.62
N MET A 368 -24.18 -26.77 -4.58
CA MET A 368 -25.11 -27.29 -3.56
C MET A 368 -26.39 -27.83 -4.19
N LEU A 369 -26.94 -27.11 -5.15
CA LEU A 369 -28.19 -27.42 -5.86
C LEU A 369 -28.01 -28.39 -7.04
N SER A 370 -26.80 -28.94 -7.24
CA SER A 370 -26.43 -29.76 -8.40
C SER A 370 -26.54 -29.04 -9.75
N LEU A 371 -26.35 -27.71 -9.77
CA LEU A 371 -26.45 -26.87 -10.95
C LEU A 371 -25.05 -26.53 -11.49
N THR A 372 -24.79 -26.85 -12.75
CA THR A 372 -23.46 -26.71 -13.38
C THR A 372 -23.36 -25.55 -14.39
N LYS A 373 -24.46 -24.83 -14.63
CA LYS A 373 -24.54 -23.69 -15.56
C LYS A 373 -25.59 -22.70 -15.10
N ASP A 374 -25.58 -21.49 -15.66
CA ASP A 374 -26.61 -20.48 -15.41
C ASP A 374 -28.01 -21.02 -15.73
N ILE A 375 -28.95 -20.85 -14.80
CA ILE A 375 -30.31 -21.39 -14.88
C ILE A 375 -31.32 -20.32 -14.49
N VAL A 376 -32.48 -20.35 -15.14
CA VAL A 376 -33.65 -19.55 -14.81
C VAL A 376 -34.73 -20.49 -14.28
N LEU A 377 -35.12 -20.33 -13.02
CA LEU A 377 -36.18 -21.11 -12.39
C LEU A 377 -37.52 -20.37 -12.52
N LYS A 378 -38.55 -21.10 -12.95
CA LYS A 378 -39.95 -20.66 -13.07
C LYS A 378 -40.86 -21.71 -12.44
N GLY A 379 -41.82 -21.30 -11.62
CA GLY A 379 -42.70 -22.22 -10.92
C GLY A 379 -41.99 -23.02 -9.82
N LYS A 380 -42.38 -24.29 -9.64
CA LYS A 380 -41.87 -25.16 -8.59
C LYS A 380 -40.75 -26.06 -9.11
N SER A 381 -39.63 -26.11 -8.40
CA SER A 381 -38.46 -26.92 -8.73
C SER A 381 -37.89 -27.61 -7.49
N MET A 382 -37.40 -28.84 -7.66
CA MET A 382 -36.86 -29.67 -6.58
C MET A 382 -35.39 -29.94 -6.82
N HIS A 383 -34.56 -29.71 -5.81
CA HIS A 383 -33.12 -29.96 -5.87
C HIS A 383 -32.67 -30.84 -4.72
N VAL A 384 -31.88 -31.88 -5.02
CA VAL A 384 -31.20 -32.70 -4.01
C VAL A 384 -29.90 -32.00 -3.65
N LEU A 385 -29.68 -31.75 -2.35
CA LEU A 385 -28.45 -31.11 -1.91
C LEU A 385 -27.29 -32.10 -2.01
N GLN A 386 -26.22 -31.70 -2.69
CA GLN A 386 -24.96 -32.44 -2.69
C GLN A 386 -24.08 -31.98 -1.54
N LYS A 387 -23.38 -32.94 -0.91
CA LYS A 387 -22.25 -32.64 -0.04
C LYS A 387 -21.18 -31.98 -0.91
N ILE A 388 -20.94 -30.70 -0.69
CA ILE A 388 -19.98 -29.94 -1.49
C ILE A 388 -18.60 -30.18 -0.91
N ASP A 389 -17.80 -31.04 -1.55
CA ASP A 389 -16.36 -30.97 -1.37
C ASP A 389 -15.91 -29.62 -1.91
N ARG A 390 -15.31 -28.80 -1.04
CA ARG A 390 -14.83 -27.46 -1.40
C ARG A 390 -14.07 -27.54 -2.74
N PRO A 391 -14.30 -26.62 -3.70
CA PRO A 391 -13.32 -26.49 -4.78
C PRO A 391 -11.95 -26.32 -4.11
N PRO A 392 -10.87 -26.91 -4.65
CA PRO A 392 -9.57 -26.81 -4.01
C PRO A 392 -9.21 -25.32 -3.92
N LEU A 393 -9.41 -24.73 -2.74
CA LEU A 393 -8.79 -23.49 -2.38
C LEU A 393 -7.30 -23.82 -2.42
N ASN A 394 -6.61 -23.42 -3.49
CA ASN A 394 -5.17 -23.53 -3.51
C ASN A 394 -4.66 -22.42 -2.60
N GLU A 395 -4.49 -22.75 -1.34
CA GLU A 395 -3.81 -21.90 -0.38
C GLU A 395 -2.32 -22.04 -0.65
N TYR A 396 -1.75 -21.04 -1.32
CA TYR A 396 -0.31 -20.98 -1.53
C TYR A 396 0.34 -20.35 -0.31
N PHE A 397 1.05 -21.16 0.45
CA PHE A 397 1.95 -20.74 1.52
C PHE A 397 3.35 -20.53 0.94
N ARG A 398 3.94 -19.36 1.18
CA ARG A 398 5.39 -19.20 0.98
C ARG A 398 6.16 -19.96 2.08
N ASP A 399 7.42 -20.26 1.79
CA ASP A 399 8.27 -21.15 2.59
C ASP A 399 8.26 -20.83 4.09
N GLY A 400 8.28 -19.56 4.48
CA GLY A 400 8.28 -19.18 5.90
C GLY A 400 7.05 -19.62 6.70
N LEU A 401 5.84 -19.58 6.12
CA LEU A 401 4.62 -20.04 6.81
C LEU A 401 4.43 -21.55 6.67
N LYS A 402 4.88 -22.13 5.55
CA LYS A 402 4.91 -23.57 5.32
C LYS A 402 5.80 -24.28 6.36
N ASP A 403 7.01 -23.76 6.57
CA ASP A 403 7.99 -24.34 7.49
C ASP A 403 7.55 -24.16 8.96
N LEU A 404 7.04 -22.98 9.34
CA LEU A 404 6.52 -22.72 10.70
C LEU A 404 5.34 -23.64 11.07
N LEU A 405 4.47 -23.92 10.11
CA LEU A 405 3.33 -24.83 10.27
C LEU A 405 3.72 -26.31 10.14
N GLY A 406 4.99 -26.62 9.83
CA GLY A 406 5.48 -27.99 9.68
C GLY A 406 4.91 -28.72 8.47
N LEU A 407 4.65 -28.01 7.37
CA LEU A 407 4.06 -28.59 6.14
C LEU A 407 5.15 -28.91 5.11
N LYS A 408 5.05 -30.07 4.44
CA LYS A 408 5.97 -30.42 3.35
C LYS A 408 5.64 -29.70 2.04
N GLN A 409 4.36 -29.41 1.82
CA GLN A 409 3.86 -28.80 0.58
C GLN A 409 3.48 -27.34 0.82
N SER A 410 3.90 -26.46 -0.10
CA SER A 410 3.56 -25.03 -0.11
C SER A 410 2.14 -24.75 -0.63
N THR A 411 1.45 -25.77 -1.12
CA THR A 411 0.09 -25.63 -1.66
C THR A 411 -0.80 -26.62 -0.96
N LEU A 412 -1.79 -26.10 -0.23
CA LEU A 412 -2.84 -26.92 0.35
C LEU A 412 -4.12 -26.73 -0.47
N HIS A 413 -4.91 -27.78 -0.57
CA HIS A 413 -6.26 -27.74 -1.13
C HIS A 413 -7.28 -27.50 0.00
N GLY A 414 -8.50 -27.05 -0.31
CA GLY A 414 -9.52 -26.83 0.73
C GLY A 414 -9.80 -28.09 1.57
N GLY A 415 -9.66 -28.00 2.89
CA GLY A 415 -9.90 -29.13 3.82
C GLY A 415 -9.14 -28.98 5.14
N THR A 416 -9.22 -29.99 6.01
CA THR A 416 -8.41 -30.09 7.22
C THR A 416 -7.10 -30.79 6.89
N HIS A 417 -5.97 -30.18 7.24
CA HIS A 417 -4.63 -30.74 7.03
C HIS A 417 -3.93 -30.95 8.36
N ILE A 418 -3.17 -32.04 8.45
CA ILE A 418 -2.30 -32.34 9.59
C ILE A 418 -0.87 -32.01 9.15
N SER A 419 -0.11 -31.34 10.01
CA SER A 419 1.28 -31.00 9.71
C SER A 419 2.12 -32.27 9.60
N ASP A 420 3.02 -32.30 8.61
CA ASP A 420 3.97 -33.40 8.41
C ASP A 420 5.04 -33.41 9.53
N TYR A 421 5.33 -32.23 10.08
CA TYR A 421 6.32 -32.01 11.13
C TYR A 421 5.71 -31.27 12.33
N GLN A 422 6.44 -31.27 13.45
CA GLN A 422 6.04 -30.51 14.63
C GLN A 422 6.08 -29.01 14.32
N LEU A 423 5.10 -28.28 14.86
CA LEU A 423 5.00 -26.83 14.75
C LEU A 423 6.23 -26.14 15.34
N GLU A 424 6.93 -25.31 14.56
CA GLU A 424 8.11 -24.57 14.99
C GLU A 424 7.83 -23.06 15.04
N LEU A 425 7.28 -22.62 16.18
CA LEU A 425 6.86 -21.23 16.38
C LEU A 425 8.00 -20.22 16.42
N ASP A 426 9.26 -20.67 16.59
CA ASP A 426 10.44 -19.83 16.65
C ASP A 426 10.94 -19.34 15.27
N GLY A 427 10.24 -19.71 14.20
CA GLY A 427 10.51 -19.20 12.84
C GLY A 427 11.80 -19.72 12.22
N GLY A 428 12.33 -20.84 12.71
CA GLY A 428 13.53 -21.49 12.17
C GLY A 428 14.84 -20.72 12.36
N ILE A 429 14.84 -19.61 13.11
CA ILE A 429 16.08 -18.87 13.43
C ILE A 429 16.76 -19.57 14.61
N THR A 430 17.57 -20.58 14.29
CA THR A 430 18.35 -21.34 15.26
C THR A 430 19.60 -20.60 15.71
N GLU A 431 20.16 -19.80 14.80
CA GLU A 431 21.47 -19.16 14.90
C GLU A 431 21.44 -17.77 14.27
N ILE A 432 22.14 -16.83 14.90
CA ILE A 432 22.34 -15.47 14.39
C ILE A 432 23.81 -15.28 14.02
N TYR A 433 24.05 -14.96 12.76
CA TYR A 433 25.35 -14.64 12.21
C TYR A 433 25.57 -13.13 12.33
N VAL A 434 26.59 -12.73 13.09
CA VAL A 434 26.94 -11.34 13.36
C VAL A 434 28.09 -10.92 12.45
N TYR A 435 27.80 -10.12 11.43
CA TYR A 435 28.81 -9.55 10.53
C TYR A 435 29.16 -8.14 10.94
N THR A 436 30.39 -7.71 10.64
CA THR A 436 30.80 -6.32 10.86
C THR A 436 31.81 -5.85 9.80
N ASP A 437 31.81 -4.57 9.49
CA ASP A 437 32.69 -3.98 8.47
C ASP A 437 34.13 -3.72 8.95
N ILE A 438 34.37 -3.74 10.28
CA ILE A 438 35.67 -3.38 10.87
C ILE A 438 36.70 -4.51 10.92
N ILE A 439 36.32 -5.76 10.65
CA ILE A 439 37.24 -6.91 10.67
C ILE A 439 37.68 -7.31 9.27
N GLU A 440 38.89 -7.86 9.16
CA GLU A 440 39.33 -8.53 7.95
C GLU A 440 38.46 -9.76 7.67
N SER A 441 38.15 -10.01 6.39
CA SER A 441 37.41 -11.21 6.01
C SER A 441 38.27 -12.45 6.21
N HIS A 442 37.68 -13.51 6.76
CA HIS A 442 38.34 -14.79 6.99
C HIS A 442 37.47 -15.93 6.48
N PHE A 443 38.03 -17.13 6.45
CA PHE A 443 37.28 -18.33 6.06
C PHE A 443 36.19 -18.63 7.10
N VAL A 444 35.00 -18.90 6.58
CA VAL A 444 33.79 -19.32 7.29
C VAL A 444 33.17 -20.43 6.47
N GLY A 445 33.43 -21.69 6.84
CA GLY A 445 33.03 -22.83 6.01
C GLY A 445 33.73 -22.81 4.65
N ASP A 446 32.95 -22.76 3.57
CA ASP A 446 33.41 -22.69 2.17
C ASP A 446 33.52 -21.26 1.62
N THR A 447 33.16 -20.25 2.43
CA THR A 447 33.07 -18.84 1.99
C THR A 447 34.03 -17.95 2.79
N ILE A 448 34.47 -16.83 2.20
CA ILE A 448 35.24 -15.79 2.88
C ILE A 448 34.31 -14.65 3.28
N ALA A 449 34.20 -14.35 4.57
CA ALA A 449 33.29 -13.32 5.08
C ALA A 449 33.83 -12.63 6.35
N PRO A 450 33.45 -11.38 6.62
CA PRO A 450 33.80 -10.69 7.87
C PRO A 450 32.79 -11.05 8.98
N LEU A 451 32.79 -12.32 9.40
CA LEU A 451 31.89 -12.86 10.42
C LEU A 451 32.50 -12.74 11.82
N LEU A 452 31.94 -11.88 12.67
CA LEU A 452 32.44 -11.67 14.02
C LEU A 452 32.07 -12.82 14.96
N ARG A 453 30.85 -13.34 14.88
CA ARG A 453 30.37 -14.43 15.75
C ARG A 453 29.11 -15.10 15.20
N ILE A 454 28.89 -16.36 15.60
CA ILE A 454 27.60 -17.06 15.49
C ILE A 454 27.02 -17.19 16.90
N ILE A 455 25.76 -16.79 17.06
CA ILE A 455 25.02 -16.81 18.32
C ILE A 455 23.94 -17.89 18.23
N PRO A 456 24.00 -18.95 19.05
CA PRO A 456 22.93 -19.93 19.13
C PRO A 456 21.72 -19.36 19.88
N VAL A 457 20.52 -19.62 19.36
CA VAL A 457 19.24 -19.08 19.86
C VAL A 457 18.24 -20.17 20.28
N MET A 458 18.49 -21.41 19.87
CA MET A 458 17.55 -22.54 19.94
C MET A 458 17.08 -22.93 21.36
N SER A 459 17.69 -22.43 22.44
CA SER A 459 17.41 -22.90 23.81
C SER A 459 16.93 -21.84 24.80
N THR A 460 16.85 -20.55 24.42
CA THR A 460 16.53 -19.47 25.37
C THR A 460 15.02 -19.16 25.36
N LYS A 461 14.31 -19.48 26.46
CA LYS A 461 12.88 -19.13 26.62
C LYS A 461 12.64 -17.65 26.97
N GLU A 462 13.70 -16.86 27.07
CA GLU A 462 13.64 -15.46 27.48
C GLU A 462 13.37 -14.54 26.28
N ASP A 463 12.62 -13.46 26.52
CA ASP A 463 12.29 -12.44 25.52
C ASP A 463 13.54 -11.66 25.02
N GLN A 464 14.69 -11.86 25.67
CA GLN A 464 15.95 -11.19 25.37
C GLN A 464 17.09 -12.20 25.41
N ILE A 465 18.04 -12.04 24.49
CA ILE A 465 19.24 -12.87 24.41
C ILE A 465 20.39 -12.03 24.91
N VAL A 466 20.95 -12.44 26.04
CA VAL A 466 22.10 -11.81 26.67
C VAL A 466 23.24 -12.81 26.72
N ILE A 467 24.34 -12.51 26.04
CA ILE A 467 25.51 -13.38 26.01
C ILE A 467 26.75 -12.56 26.37
N ASN A 468 27.47 -13.04 27.38
CA ASN A 468 28.77 -12.51 27.78
C ASN A 468 29.86 -13.53 27.45
N TYR A 469 30.82 -13.14 26.63
CA TYR A 469 31.95 -13.96 26.22
C TYR A 469 33.15 -13.66 27.11
N GLN A 470 33.42 -14.54 28.08
CA GLN A 470 34.62 -14.44 28.93
C GLN A 470 35.92 -14.51 28.12
N ARG A 471 35.91 -15.22 26.98
CA ARG A 471 37.02 -15.31 26.04
C ARG A 471 36.54 -14.94 24.64
N PRO A 472 36.55 -13.65 24.28
CA PRO A 472 36.18 -13.21 22.94
C PRO A 472 37.09 -13.84 21.88
N LEU A 473 36.53 -14.15 20.72
CA LEU A 473 37.34 -14.43 19.52
C LEU A 473 37.76 -13.09 18.93
N TYR A 474 39.06 -12.95 18.69
CA TYR A 474 39.66 -11.71 18.19
C TYR A 474 40.05 -11.88 16.72
N PHE A 475 39.71 -10.89 15.92
CA PHE A 475 40.04 -10.82 14.50
C PHE A 475 40.82 -9.54 14.19
N PRO A 476 41.78 -9.58 13.25
CA PRO A 476 42.49 -8.38 12.81
C PRO A 476 41.53 -7.30 12.30
N LEU A 477 41.82 -6.05 12.65
CA LEU A 477 41.07 -4.91 12.13
C LEU A 477 41.42 -4.66 10.66
N ARG A 478 40.37 -4.42 9.86
CA ARG A 478 40.49 -4.00 8.46
C ARG A 478 41.03 -2.57 8.31
N GLN A 479 40.70 -1.70 9.26
CA GLN A 479 41.05 -0.28 9.24
C GLN A 479 41.38 0.27 10.63
N ASN A 480 42.34 1.18 10.64
CA ASN A 480 42.87 1.84 11.85
C ASN A 480 42.18 3.16 12.19
N TYR A 481 41.33 3.64 11.29
CA TYR A 481 40.45 4.79 11.49
C TYR A 481 39.01 4.29 11.40
N ILE A 482 38.26 4.40 12.48
CA ILE A 482 36.88 3.91 12.58
C ILE A 482 35.99 5.08 13.02
N ASP A 483 35.17 5.62 12.13
CA ASP A 483 34.18 6.64 12.43
C ASP A 483 32.73 6.13 12.35
N CYS A 484 32.53 4.91 11.88
CA CYS A 484 31.28 4.19 11.78
C CYS A 484 31.57 2.69 12.00
N ILE A 485 30.65 1.98 12.64
CA ILE A 485 30.70 0.52 12.78
C ILE A 485 29.36 0.02 12.30
N GLU A 486 29.38 -0.73 11.20
CA GLU A 486 28.20 -1.40 10.67
C GLU A 486 28.16 -2.84 11.20
N VAL A 487 26.98 -3.26 11.63
CA VAL A 487 26.74 -4.61 12.17
C VAL A 487 25.49 -5.15 11.49
N GLU A 488 25.64 -6.27 10.81
CA GLU A 488 24.52 -6.99 10.21
C GLU A 488 24.26 -8.27 10.99
N LEU A 489 22.99 -8.50 11.34
CA LEU A 489 22.53 -9.75 11.95
C LEU A 489 21.77 -10.53 10.90
N LYS A 490 22.20 -11.75 10.60
CA LYS A 490 21.57 -12.61 9.59
C LYS A 490 21.21 -13.97 10.15
N SER A 491 20.18 -14.60 9.58
CA SER A 491 19.88 -16.01 9.80
C SER A 491 20.87 -16.90 9.05
N SER A 492 20.80 -18.22 9.29
CA SER A 492 21.54 -19.24 8.54
C SER A 492 21.27 -19.21 7.03
N SER A 493 20.06 -18.76 6.62
CA SER A 493 19.69 -18.57 5.21
C SER A 493 20.29 -17.31 4.58
N GLY A 494 20.96 -16.46 5.36
CA GLY A 494 21.53 -15.19 4.90
C GLY A 494 20.56 -14.00 4.90
N ASP A 495 19.31 -14.21 5.34
CA ASP A 495 18.31 -13.15 5.47
C ASP A 495 18.61 -12.26 6.68
N GLY A 496 18.42 -10.95 6.51
CA GLY A 496 18.62 -9.98 7.60
C GLY A 496 17.55 -10.09 8.69
N ILE A 497 17.97 -10.11 9.95
CA ILE A 497 17.09 -10.19 11.11
C ILE A 497 16.59 -8.77 11.46
N ILE A 498 15.28 -8.60 11.46
CA ILE A 498 14.62 -7.33 11.77
C ILE A 498 13.85 -7.47 13.08
N PHE A 499 14.27 -6.72 14.09
CA PHE A 499 13.56 -6.62 15.37
C PHE A 499 12.36 -5.68 15.27
N THR A 500 11.27 -6.05 15.91
CA THR A 500 10.02 -5.27 16.00
C THR A 500 10.08 -4.20 17.08
N SER A 501 10.78 -4.49 18.18
CA SER A 501 10.89 -3.62 19.34
C SER A 501 12.09 -3.99 20.21
N GLY A 502 12.44 -3.15 21.17
CA GLY A 502 13.58 -3.37 22.06
C GLY A 502 14.84 -2.66 21.60
N LYS A 503 15.93 -2.87 22.34
CA LYS A 503 17.23 -2.27 22.08
C LYS A 503 18.23 -3.39 21.86
N SER A 504 19.19 -3.16 20.97
CA SER A 504 20.34 -4.04 20.82
C SER A 504 21.56 -3.34 21.40
N LEU A 505 22.37 -4.08 22.14
CA LEU A 505 23.63 -3.59 22.68
C LEU A 505 24.74 -4.57 22.31
N LEU A 506 25.85 -4.00 21.87
CA LEU A 506 27.04 -4.73 21.45
C LEU A 506 28.24 -4.12 22.17
N VAL A 507 29.04 -4.94 22.83
CA VAL A 507 30.30 -4.52 23.44
C VAL A 507 31.44 -5.18 22.69
N LEU A 508 32.30 -4.34 22.12
CA LEU A 508 33.48 -4.75 21.37
C LEU A 508 34.72 -4.53 22.23
N SER A 509 35.56 -5.56 22.31
CA SER A 509 36.85 -5.52 22.99
C SER A 509 37.95 -5.35 21.95
N PHE A 510 38.77 -4.31 22.10
CA PHE A 510 39.92 -4.04 21.25
C PHE A 510 41.21 -4.37 22.01
N ARG A 511 42.13 -5.07 21.35
CA ARG A 511 43.47 -5.35 21.90
C ARG A 511 44.55 -5.16 20.85
N ARG A 512 45.76 -4.83 21.29
CA ARG A 512 46.92 -4.83 20.40
C ARG A 512 47.23 -6.26 20.00
N ARG A 513 47.46 -6.46 18.71
CA ARG A 513 48.00 -7.72 18.20
C ARG A 513 49.45 -7.78 18.63
N ILE A 514 49.77 -8.73 19.48
CA ILE A 514 51.17 -9.07 19.78
C ILE A 514 51.61 -9.88 18.57
N VAL A 515 52.41 -9.26 17.71
CA VAL A 515 53.01 -9.90 16.53
C VAL A 515 54.15 -10.80 16.98
#